data_AF-A0AAP9J2G9-F1
#
_entry.id   AF-A0AAP9J2G9-F1
#
_cell.length_a   1.000
_cell.length_b   1.000
_cell.length_c   1.000
_cell.angle_alpha   90.00
_cell.angle_beta   90.00
_cell.angle_gamma   90.00
#
_symmetry.space_group_name_H-M   'P 1'
#
loop_
_entity.id
_entity.type
_entity.pdbx_description
1 polymer ?
#
loop_
_entity_poly.entity_id
_entity_poly.type
_entity_poly.pdbx_seq_one_letter_code
_entity_poly.pdbx_strand_id
1 'polypeptide(L)' 'MSNGRENLCRIGGMPSWIQDAQYPSCPECRETMAFIAQLDSDLPLADGGEWMWGSGGIGYLFWCDCCKVSGHLWQCT' A
#
# COMPACT_ATOMS: atom_id res chain seq x y z
N MET A 1 -6.14 -13.65 14.11
CA MET A 1 -5.51 -12.82 13.06
C MET A 1 -6.40 -11.60 12.86
N SER A 2 -5.90 -10.41 13.19
CA SER A 2 -6.74 -9.24 13.56
C SER A 2 -7.31 -8.42 12.41
N ASN A 3 -7.08 -8.76 11.14
CA ASN A 3 -7.29 -7.76 10.08
C ASN A 3 -8.68 -7.80 9.43
N GLY A 4 -9.56 -8.75 9.76
CA GLY A 4 -10.89 -8.85 9.12
C GLY A 4 -11.93 -7.79 9.54
N ARG A 5 -11.57 -6.84 10.43
CA ARG A 5 -12.47 -5.75 10.87
C ARG A 5 -11.87 -4.35 10.69
N GLU A 6 -10.66 -4.24 10.15
CA GLU A 6 -10.03 -2.94 9.91
C GLU A 6 -10.40 -2.40 8.54
N ASN A 7 -10.42 -1.09 8.38
CA ASN A 7 -10.53 -0.48 7.05
C ASN A 7 -9.19 -0.65 6.33
N LEU A 8 -9.11 -1.66 5.46
CA LEU A 8 -7.90 -2.00 4.68
C LEU A 8 -7.74 -1.15 3.41
N CYS A 9 -8.73 -0.32 3.09
CA CYS A 9 -8.69 0.68 2.01
C CYS A 9 -8.73 2.09 2.62
N ARG A 10 -7.56 2.65 2.94
CA ARG A 10 -7.46 3.91 3.69
C ARG A 10 -6.33 4.82 3.23
N ILE A 11 -6.49 6.10 3.54
CA ILE A 11 -5.51 7.15 3.33
C ILE A 11 -4.98 7.60 4.69
N GLY A 12 -3.66 7.63 4.84
CA GLY A 12 -2.95 8.02 6.05
C GLY A 12 -3.03 6.99 7.17
N GLY A 13 -2.48 7.37 8.33
CA GLY A 13 -2.30 6.48 9.47
C GLY A 13 -1.08 5.56 9.32
N MET A 14 -0.97 4.56 10.20
CA MET A 14 0.12 3.57 10.15
C MET A 14 -0.31 2.37 9.33
N PRO A 15 0.48 1.89 8.34
CA PRO A 15 0.12 0.77 7.48
C PRO A 15 -0.12 -0.54 8.24
N SER A 16 -1.07 -1.35 7.75
CA SER A 16 -1.31 -2.72 8.23
C SER A 16 -0.55 -3.70 7.32
N TRP A 17 0.63 -4.11 7.74
CA TRP A 17 1.51 -4.99 6.96
C TRP A 17 1.02 -6.44 6.90
N ILE A 18 1.17 -7.08 5.73
CA ILE A 18 0.93 -8.53 5.56
C ILE A 18 2.18 -9.31 5.95
N GLN A 19 3.35 -8.81 5.56
CA GLN A 19 4.67 -9.38 5.86
C GLN A 19 5.46 -8.40 6.75
N ASP A 20 6.78 -8.37 6.64
CA ASP A 20 7.62 -7.39 7.32
C ASP A 20 7.35 -5.97 6.82
N ALA A 21 7.50 -4.98 7.71
CA ALA A 21 7.34 -3.59 7.36
C ALA A 21 8.37 -3.15 6.30
N GLN A 22 7.89 -2.55 5.20
CA GLN A 22 8.76 -2.10 4.11
C GLN A 22 8.49 -0.63 3.78
N TYR A 23 9.48 0.23 3.99
CA TYR A 23 9.40 1.64 3.58
C TYR A 23 10.40 1.89 2.46
N PRO A 24 9.94 2.16 1.22
CA PRO A 24 10.86 2.38 0.11
C PRO A 24 11.61 3.70 0.28
N SER A 25 12.85 3.74 -0.19
CA SER A 25 13.61 4.98 -0.35
C SER A 25 13.24 5.66 -1.66
N CYS A 26 13.20 6.99 -1.66
CA CYS A 26 13.01 7.77 -2.87
C CYS A 26 14.19 7.52 -3.84
N PRO A 27 13.94 7.25 -5.14
CA PRO A 27 15.00 6.99 -6.10
C PRO A 27 15.90 8.22 -6.37
N GLU A 28 15.44 9.42 -6.04
CA GLU A 28 16.18 10.67 -6.28
C GLU A 28 17.00 11.11 -5.05
N CYS A 29 16.33 11.39 -3.93
CA CYS A 29 17.02 11.89 -2.73
C CYS A 29 17.46 10.79 -1.75
N ARG A 30 17.05 9.53 -1.96
CA ARG A 30 17.32 8.36 -1.11
C ARG A 30 16.70 8.39 0.30
N GLU A 31 15.98 9.46 0.65
CA GLU A 31 15.20 9.54 1.89
C GLU A 31 14.05 8.53 1.91
N THR A 32 13.70 8.04 3.10
CA THR A 32 12.55 7.16 3.29
C THR A 32 11.26 7.88 2.92
N MET A 33 10.43 7.23 2.09
CA MET A 33 9.16 7.79 1.64
C MET A 33 8.08 7.65 2.73
N ALA A 34 7.22 8.66 2.84
CA ALA A 34 6.10 8.64 3.77
C ALA A 34 4.98 7.74 3.23
N PHE A 35 4.38 6.93 4.09
CA PHE A 35 3.17 6.18 3.76
C PHE A 35 1.99 7.15 3.54
N ILE A 36 1.24 6.94 2.46
CA ILE A 36 0.07 7.77 2.11
C ILE A 36 -1.22 6.96 2.09
N ALA A 37 -1.21 5.73 1.60
CA ALA A 37 -2.43 4.94 1.51
C ALA A 37 -2.15 3.45 1.39
N GLN A 38 -3.13 2.64 1.77
CA GLN A 38 -3.17 1.21 1.47
C GLN A 38 -4.50 0.84 0.83
N LEU A 39 -4.46 -0.17 -0.04
CA LEU A 39 -5.61 -0.68 -0.77
C LEU A 39 -5.59 -2.20 -0.71
N ASP A 40 -6.69 -2.78 -0.25
CA ASP A 40 -6.89 -4.22 -0.22
C ASP A 40 -7.13 -4.81 -1.61
N SER A 41 -7.15 -6.14 -1.71
CA SER A 41 -7.46 -6.85 -2.96
C SER A 41 -8.96 -6.89 -3.29
N ASP A 42 -9.86 -6.57 -2.34
CA ASP A 42 -11.31 -6.49 -2.58
C ASP A 42 -11.73 -5.15 -3.25
N LEU A 43 -10.90 -4.64 -4.17
CA LEU A 43 -11.12 -3.38 -4.87
C LEU A 43 -11.98 -3.60 -6.13
N PRO A 44 -13.17 -2.97 -6.24
CA PRO A 44 -14.05 -3.16 -7.39
C PRO A 44 -13.48 -2.51 -8.67
N LEU A 45 -13.55 -3.25 -9.78
CA LEU A 45 -13.22 -2.79 -11.12
C LEU A 45 -14.49 -2.43 -11.90
N ALA A 46 -14.34 -1.57 -12.91
CA ALA A 46 -15.47 -1.07 -13.70
C ALA A 46 -16.20 -2.15 -14.52
N ASP A 47 -15.52 -3.28 -14.79
CA ASP A 47 -16.07 -4.43 -15.50
C ASP A 47 -16.79 -5.44 -14.56
N GLY A 48 -16.88 -5.12 -13.27
CA GLY A 48 -17.49 -5.98 -12.26
C GLY A 48 -16.54 -7.02 -11.66
N GLY A 49 -15.25 -6.99 -12.02
CA GLY A 49 -14.20 -7.78 -11.35
C GLY A 49 -13.64 -7.10 -10.09
N GLU A 50 -12.62 -7.73 -9.52
CA GLU A 50 -11.88 -7.22 -8.37
C GLU A 50 -10.38 -7.15 -8.68
N TRP A 51 -9.70 -6.13 -8.16
CA TRP A 51 -8.26 -5.96 -8.33
C TRP A 51 -7.47 -6.74 -7.28
N MET A 52 -6.85 -7.84 -7.70
CA MET A 52 -6.10 -8.72 -6.80
C MET A 52 -4.61 -8.39 -6.74
N TRP A 53 -4.10 -8.05 -5.55
CA TRP A 53 -2.66 -7.94 -5.28
C TRP A 53 -2.07 -9.33 -5.02
N GLY A 54 -1.72 -10.05 -6.10
CA GLY A 54 -1.22 -11.42 -5.99
C GLY A 54 -2.29 -12.39 -5.47
N SER A 55 -2.03 -13.04 -4.34
CA SER A 55 -2.93 -14.03 -3.68
C SER A 55 -3.91 -13.40 -2.68
N GLY A 56 -4.36 -12.16 -2.89
CA GLY A 56 -5.22 -11.44 -1.94
C GLY A 56 -4.43 -10.61 -0.93
N GLY A 57 -3.40 -9.92 -1.42
CA GLY A 57 -2.54 -9.05 -0.63
C GLY A 57 -3.06 -7.62 -0.47
N ILE A 58 -2.16 -6.73 -0.02
CA ILE A 58 -2.41 -5.30 0.12
C ILE A 58 -1.38 -4.52 -0.71
N GLY A 59 -1.86 -3.55 -1.49
CA GLY A 59 -1.04 -2.53 -2.15
C GLY A 59 -0.82 -1.32 -1.24
N TYR A 60 0.41 -0.82 -1.16
CA TYR A 60 0.81 0.31 -0.33
C TYR A 60 1.37 1.43 -1.20
N LEU A 61 0.99 2.66 -0.90
CA LEU A 61 1.33 3.87 -1.64
C LEU A 61 2.16 4.80 -0.76
N PHE A 62 3.23 5.35 -1.34
CA PHE A 62 4.20 6.20 -0.66
C PHE A 62 4.47 7.48 -1.43
N TRP A 63 4.94 8.50 -0.72
CA TRP A 63 5.27 9.80 -1.27
C TRP A 63 6.56 10.35 -0.70
N CYS A 64 7.42 10.87 -1.58
CA CYS A 64 8.53 11.71 -1.20
C CYS A 64 8.14 13.18 -1.39
N ASP A 65 8.04 13.94 -0.30
CA ASP A 65 7.67 15.34 -0.39
C ASP A 65 8.78 16.23 -0.96
N CYS A 66 10.05 15.86 -0.79
CA CYS A 66 11.18 16.62 -1.34
C CYS A 66 11.19 16.59 -2.88
N CYS A 67 11.13 15.39 -3.46
CA CYS A 67 11.25 15.17 -4.91
C CYS A 67 9.91 15.16 -5.66
N LYS A 68 8.78 15.14 -4.94
CA LYS A 68 7.44 15.00 -5.51
C LYS A 68 7.26 13.71 -6.34
N VAL A 69 7.85 12.62 -5.85
CA VAL A 69 7.79 11.29 -6.47
C VAL A 69 6.94 10.35 -5.61
N SER A 70 6.06 9.60 -6.25
CA SER A 70 5.31 8.52 -5.63
C SER A 70 6.04 7.18 -5.76
N GLY A 71 5.90 6.32 -4.75
CA GLY A 71 6.33 4.92 -4.79
C GLY A 71 5.15 4.02 -4.47
N HIS A 72 5.22 2.76 -4.90
CA HIS A 72 4.26 1.75 -4.47
C HIS A 72 4.94 0.39 -4.35
N LEU A 73 4.40 -0.46 -3.50
CA LEU A 73 4.76 -1.87 -3.38
C LEU A 73 3.52 -2.65 -2.93
N TRP A 74 3.55 -3.97 -3.05
CA TRP A 74 2.47 -4.82 -2.55
C TRP A 74 3.06 -6.04 -1.85
N GLN A 75 2.31 -6.58 -0.90
CA GLN A 75 2.64 -7.80 -0.18
C GLN A 75 1.47 -8.77 -0.26
N CYS A 76 1.74 -10.04 -0.55
CA CYS A 76 0.75 -11.10 -0.50
C CYS A 76 1.25 -12.26 0.37
N THR A 77 0.34 -13.20 0.64
CA THR A 77 0.63 -14.41 1.41
C THR A 77 1.15 -15.52 0.51
#